data_AF-A0A497CRH5-F1
#
_entry.id   AF-A0A497CRH5-F1
#
_cell.length_a   1.000
_cell.length_b   1.000
_cell.length_c   1.000
_cell.angle_alpha   90.00
_cell.angle_beta   90.00
_cell.angle_gamma   90.00
#
_symmetry.space_group_name_H-M   'P 1'
#
loop_
_entity.id
_entity.type
_entity.pdbx_description
1 polymer ?
#
loop_
_entity_poly.entity_id
_entity_poly.type
_entity_poly.pdbx_seq_one_letter_code
_entity_poly.pdbx_strand_id
1 'polypeptide(L)'
;MFGFIKKSLTRTVDAIKTVAPKKKVFFTKDELEDILLEADVEYDLVEIIIEQTYQEKITREILRSKLLATLAYTTYKEPEFTAPFVELIVGVNGAGKTTTISKLAQRYKNEGKKVILGAGDTFRAAAIEQLTQWSVK
;
A
#
# COMPACT_ATOMS: atom_id res chain seq x y z
N MET A 1 -13.40 -49.21 -12.30
CA MET A 1 -13.60 -48.88 -10.86
C MET A 1 -13.46 -47.38 -10.53
N PHE A 2 -12.64 -46.59 -11.25
CA PHE A 2 -12.43 -45.16 -10.97
C PHE A 2 -13.47 -44.16 -11.54
N GLY A 3 -14.38 -44.61 -12.42
CA GLY A 3 -15.37 -43.73 -13.06
C GLY A 3 -16.40 -43.13 -12.11
N PHE A 4 -16.77 -43.87 -11.05
CA PHE A 4 -17.70 -43.39 -10.02
C PHE A 4 -17.11 -42.24 -9.20
N ILE A 5 -15.84 -42.36 -8.80
CA ILE A 5 -15.11 -41.32 -8.05
C ILE A 5 -14.94 -40.07 -8.92
N LYS A 6 -14.56 -40.22 -10.19
CA LYS A 6 -14.46 -39.09 -11.14
C LYS A 6 -15.80 -38.36 -11.30
N LYS A 7 -16.90 -39.10 -11.48
CA LYS A 7 -18.25 -38.53 -11.65
C LYS A 7 -18.75 -37.80 -10.39
N SER A 8 -18.44 -38.34 -9.20
CA SER A 8 -18.75 -37.71 -7.92
C SER A 8 -17.96 -36.40 -7.72
N LEU A 9 -16.64 -36.44 -7.92
CA LEU A 9 -15.77 -35.26 -7.84
C LEU A 9 -16.17 -34.17 -8.84
N THR A 10 -16.51 -34.53 -10.08
CA THR A 10 -16.97 -33.55 -11.07
C THR A 10 -18.25 -32.84 -10.61
N ARG A 11 -19.23 -33.58 -10.06
CA ARG A 11 -20.45 -32.98 -9.51
C ARG A 11 -20.17 -32.01 -8.36
N THR A 12 -19.24 -32.36 -7.47
CA THR A 12 -18.84 -31.48 -6.37
C THR A 12 -18.13 -30.23 -6.88
N VAL A 13 -17.23 -30.35 -7.86
CA VAL A 13 -16.56 -29.19 -8.48
C VAL A 13 -17.54 -28.28 -9.20
N ASP A 14 -18.54 -28.84 -9.89
CA ASP A 14 -19.56 -28.05 -10.59
C ASP A 14 -20.54 -27.38 -9.61
N ALA A 15 -20.87 -28.04 -8.50
CA ALA A 15 -21.60 -27.44 -7.39
C ALA A 15 -20.81 -26.28 -6.76
N ILE A 16 -19.51 -26.47 -6.51
CA ILE A 16 -18.64 -25.39 -5.98
C ILE A 16 -18.57 -24.22 -6.98
N LYS A 17 -18.45 -24.47 -8.29
CA LYS A 17 -18.43 -23.42 -9.32
C LYS A 17 -19.74 -22.62 -9.40
N THR A 18 -20.86 -23.20 -9.00
CA THR A 18 -22.16 -22.51 -9.03
C THR A 18 -22.35 -21.60 -7.82
N VAL A 19 -21.78 -21.95 -6.66
CA VAL A 19 -21.81 -21.08 -5.45
C VAL A 19 -20.60 -20.14 -5.36
N ALA A 20 -19.50 -20.45 -6.04
CA ALA A 20 -18.32 -19.61 -6.04
C ALA A 20 -18.65 -18.25 -6.70
N PRO A 21 -18.31 -17.12 -6.05
CA PRO A 21 -18.50 -15.81 -6.65
C PRO A 21 -17.74 -15.76 -7.97
N LYS A 22 -18.46 -15.47 -9.06
CA LYS A 22 -17.83 -15.29 -10.37
C LYS A 22 -16.91 -14.09 -10.28
N LYS A 23 -15.64 -14.27 -10.68
CA LYS A 23 -14.68 -13.18 -10.74
C LYS A 23 -15.24 -12.06 -11.61
N LYS A 24 -15.49 -10.89 -11.02
CA LYS A 24 -15.90 -9.70 -11.76
C LYS A 24 -14.79 -9.31 -12.73
N VAL A 25 -15.13 -9.27 -14.02
CA VAL A 25 -14.16 -9.11 -15.12
C VAL A 25 -13.94 -7.63 -15.46
N PHE A 26 -14.97 -6.81 -15.29
CA PHE A 26 -14.95 -5.38 -15.52
C PHE A 26 -15.83 -4.65 -14.50
N PHE A 27 -15.61 -3.35 -14.37
CA PHE A 27 -16.38 -2.40 -13.56
C PHE A 27 -16.96 -1.32 -14.48
N THR A 28 -18.10 -0.75 -14.10
CA THR A 28 -18.56 0.53 -14.68
C THR A 28 -17.82 1.69 -14.00
N LYS A 29 -18.01 2.92 -14.51
CA LYS A 29 -17.45 4.13 -13.89
C LYS A 29 -18.05 4.37 -12.50
N ASP A 30 -19.37 4.36 -12.39
CA ASP A 30 -20.09 4.59 -11.12
C ASP A 30 -19.67 3.57 -10.06
N GLU A 31 -19.58 2.28 -10.43
CA GLU A 31 -19.12 1.23 -9.50
C GLU A 31 -17.68 1.44 -9.05
N LEU A 32 -16.82 1.99 -9.91
CA LEU A 32 -15.44 2.26 -9.57
C LEU A 32 -15.32 3.50 -8.68
N GLU A 33 -16.10 4.54 -8.94
CA GLU A 33 -16.19 5.74 -8.11
C GLU A 33 -16.58 5.38 -6.67
N ASP A 34 -17.66 4.62 -6.50
CA ASP A 34 -18.11 4.15 -5.18
C ASP A 34 -17.00 3.38 -4.44
N ILE A 35 -16.34 2.45 -5.13
CA ILE A 35 -15.24 1.65 -4.54
C ILE A 35 -14.07 2.53 -4.11
N LEU A 36 -13.71 3.55 -4.90
CA LEU A 36 -12.58 4.42 -4.58
C LEU A 36 -12.91 5.34 -3.40
N LEU A 37 -14.13 5.86 -3.34
CA LEU A 37 -14.60 6.67 -2.21
C LEU A 37 -14.67 5.83 -0.92
N GLU A 38 -15.17 4.59 -0.98
CA GLU A 38 -15.14 3.65 0.14
C GLU A 38 -13.72 3.28 0.59
N ALA A 39 -12.73 3.43 -0.29
CA ALA A 39 -11.32 3.17 -0.02
C ALA A 39 -10.54 4.40 0.48
N ASP A 40 -11.23 5.45 0.93
CA ASP A 40 -10.66 6.72 1.42
C ASP A 40 -9.81 7.46 0.36
N VAL A 41 -10.14 7.32 -0.92
CA VAL A 41 -9.52 8.11 -1.99
C VAL A 41 -10.20 9.48 -2.06
N GLU A 42 -9.40 10.54 -2.07
CA GLU A 42 -9.88 11.92 -2.16
C GLU A 42 -10.70 12.14 -3.45
N TYR A 43 -11.82 12.88 -3.35
CA TYR A 43 -12.78 13.06 -4.44
C TYR A 43 -12.11 13.58 -5.73
N ASP A 44 -11.28 14.60 -5.64
CA ASP A 44 -10.56 15.17 -6.78
C ASP A 44 -9.70 14.11 -7.50
N LEU A 45 -9.11 13.18 -6.74
CA LEU A 45 -8.32 12.09 -7.29
C LEU A 45 -9.21 11.04 -7.99
N VAL A 46 -10.37 10.75 -7.42
CA VAL A 46 -11.38 9.87 -8.03
C VAL A 46 -11.85 10.46 -9.36
N GLU A 47 -12.18 11.75 -9.39
CA GLU A 47 -12.61 12.45 -10.61
C GLU A 47 -11.55 12.32 -11.71
N ILE A 48 -10.29 12.62 -11.39
CA ILE A 48 -9.17 12.46 -12.34
C ILE A 48 -9.08 11.03 -12.89
N ILE A 49 -9.24 10.01 -12.04
CA ILE A 49 -9.18 8.60 -12.47
C ILE A 49 -10.34 8.24 -13.41
N ILE A 50 -11.56 8.70 -13.09
CA ILE A 50 -12.78 8.41 -13.87
C ILE A 50 -12.78 9.14 -15.21
N GLU A 51 -12.34 10.41 -15.24
CA GLU A 51 -12.21 11.20 -16.47
C GLU A 51 -11.15 10.61 -17.41
N GLN A 52 -10.00 10.20 -16.87
CA GLN A 52 -8.94 9.58 -17.66
C GLN A 52 -9.31 8.19 -18.19
N THR A 53 -10.38 7.58 -17.67
CA THR A 53 -10.88 6.28 -18.10
C THR A 53 -12.02 6.45 -19.12
N TYR A 54 -11.71 6.35 -20.42
CA TYR A 54 -12.71 6.56 -21.49
C TYR A 54 -13.60 5.33 -21.76
N GLN A 55 -13.19 4.16 -21.29
CA GLN A 55 -13.87 2.89 -21.56
C GLN A 55 -15.09 2.70 -20.64
N GLU A 56 -16.21 2.24 -21.21
CA GLU A 56 -17.40 1.88 -20.41
C GLU A 56 -17.18 0.64 -19.54
N LYS A 57 -16.36 -0.31 -20.01
CA LYS A 57 -15.98 -1.52 -19.28
C LYS A 57 -14.53 -1.41 -18.82
N ILE A 58 -14.35 -1.16 -17.53
CA ILE A 58 -13.05 -0.93 -16.92
C ILE A 58 -12.51 -2.26 -16.41
N THR A 59 -11.48 -2.78 -17.07
CA THR A 59 -10.77 -3.97 -16.60
C THR A 59 -9.68 -3.57 -15.59
N ARG A 60 -9.19 -4.54 -14.82
CA ARG A 60 -8.07 -4.31 -13.88
C ARG A 60 -6.81 -3.77 -14.57
N GLU A 61 -6.56 -4.16 -15.80
CA GLU A 61 -5.40 -3.71 -16.57
C GLU A 61 -5.53 -2.25 -16.97
N ILE A 62 -6.71 -1.85 -17.47
CA ILE A 62 -7.03 -0.46 -17.79
C ILE A 62 -6.89 0.40 -16.53
N LEU A 63 -7.54 0.01 -15.44
CA LEU A 63 -7.50 0.74 -14.17
C LEU A 63 -6.07 0.91 -13.65
N ARG A 64 -5.26 -0.16 -13.68
CA ARG A 64 -3.85 -0.09 -13.26
C ARG A 64 -3.07 0.93 -14.08
N SER A 65 -3.26 0.93 -15.40
CA SER A 65 -2.58 1.88 -16.28
C SER A 65 -2.97 3.33 -15.95
N LYS A 66 -4.23 3.59 -15.60
CA LYS A 66 -4.71 4.94 -15.26
C LYS A 66 -4.20 5.40 -13.90
N LEU A 67 -4.28 4.55 -12.87
CA LEU A 67 -3.73 4.84 -11.54
C LEU A 67 -2.23 5.18 -11.60
N LEU A 68 -1.45 4.44 -12.39
CA LEU A 68 -0.03 4.73 -12.59
C LEU A 68 0.20 6.08 -13.26
N ALA A 69 -0.63 6.43 -14.26
CA ALA A 69 -0.57 7.74 -14.91
C ALA A 69 -0.88 8.88 -13.93
N THR A 70 -1.84 8.68 -13.02
CA THR A 70 -2.16 9.66 -11.97
C THR A 70 -0.99 9.89 -11.01
N LEU A 71 -0.25 8.83 -10.67
CA LEU A 71 0.94 8.94 -9.82
C LEU A 71 2.18 9.49 -10.56
N ALA A 72 2.20 9.45 -11.89
CA ALA A 72 3.35 9.86 -12.70
C ALA A 72 3.71 11.35 -12.58
N TYR A 73 2.78 12.19 -12.09
CA TYR A 73 3.04 13.60 -11.81
C TYR A 73 3.87 13.83 -10.55
N THR A 74 4.09 12.79 -9.73
CA THR A 74 4.97 12.88 -8.56
C THR A 74 6.43 12.66 -8.97
N THR A 75 7.24 13.72 -8.86
CA THR A 75 8.69 13.60 -9.02
C THR A 75 9.30 13.33 -7.65
N TYR A 76 9.59 12.07 -7.35
CA TYR A 76 10.47 11.73 -6.24
C TYR A 76 11.90 11.62 -6.77
N LYS A 77 12.75 12.53 -6.32
CA LYS A 77 14.21 12.40 -6.51
C LYS A 77 14.79 11.91 -5.20
N GLU A 78 15.35 10.71 -5.21
CA GLU A 78 16.05 10.19 -4.05
C GLU A 78 17.21 11.13 -3.70
N PRO A 79 17.33 11.58 -2.44
CA PRO A 79 18.39 12.50 -2.06
C PRO A 79 19.75 11.81 -2.18
N GLU A 80 20.76 12.57 -2.60
CA GLU A 80 22.13 12.08 -2.61
C GLU A 80 22.62 11.92 -1.17
N PHE A 81 23.11 10.72 -0.84
CA PHE A 81 23.57 10.41 0.51
C PHE A 81 25.00 10.91 0.71
N THR A 82 25.17 12.15 1.16
CA THR A 82 26.45 12.69 1.61
C THR A 82 26.52 12.70 3.13
N ALA A 83 27.55 12.09 3.72
CA ALA A 83 27.68 12.02 5.17
C ALA A 83 28.18 13.34 5.79
N PRO A 84 27.60 13.82 6.91
CA PRO A 84 26.44 13.25 7.59
C PRO A 84 25.13 13.57 6.84
N PHE A 85 24.33 12.53 6.59
CA PHE A 85 22.99 12.68 6.05
C PHE A 85 21.99 12.78 7.21
N VAL A 86 21.22 13.86 7.24
CA VAL A 86 20.27 14.15 8.32
C VAL A 86 18.85 14.06 7.78
N GLU A 87 18.05 13.17 8.35
CA GLU A 87 16.65 12.99 8.00
C GLU A 87 15.76 13.37 9.20
N LEU A 88 14.84 14.30 8.98
CA LEU A 88 13.88 14.77 9.98
C LEU A 88 12.49 14.19 9.68
N ILE A 89 11.95 13.40 10.61
CA ILE A 89 10.61 12.81 10.48
C ILE A 89 9.58 13.68 11.20
N VAL A 90 8.64 14.24 10.45
CA VAL A 90 7.55 15.09 10.94
C VAL A 90 6.19 14.44 10.76
N GLY A 91 5.19 14.87 11.54
CA GLY A 91 3.82 14.37 11.44
C GLY A 91 3.06 14.45 12.77
N VAL A 92 1.75 14.21 12.71
CA VAL A 92 0.87 14.25 13.90
C VAL A 92 1.11 13.08 14.85
N ASN A 93 0.56 13.16 16.06
CA ASN A 93 0.60 12.05 17.01
C ASN A 93 -0.18 10.85 16.46
N GLY A 94 0.33 9.63 16.69
CA GLY A 94 -0.27 8.41 16.15
C GLY A 94 0.13 8.06 14.71
N ALA A 95 0.77 8.98 13.95
CA ALA A 95 1.20 8.72 12.56
C ALA A 95 2.36 7.70 12.41
N GLY A 96 2.78 7.05 13.49
CA GLY A 96 3.82 6.01 13.43
C GLY A 96 5.28 6.51 13.35
N LYS A 97 5.55 7.80 13.60
CA LYS A 97 6.89 8.42 13.49
C LYS A 97 8.02 7.61 14.12
N THR A 98 7.94 7.32 15.43
CA THR A 98 8.99 6.60 16.15
C THR A 98 9.23 5.20 15.55
N THR A 99 8.15 4.49 15.21
CA THR A 99 8.22 3.16 14.58
C THR A 99 8.89 3.21 13.21
N THR A 100 8.58 4.24 12.40
CA THR A 100 9.19 4.46 11.09
C THR A 100 10.68 4.78 11.22
N ILE A 101 11.07 5.63 12.17
CA ILE A 101 12.49 5.94 12.47
C ILE A 101 13.27 4.64 12.71
N SER A 102 12.74 3.71 13.50
CA SER A 102 13.42 2.44 13.80
C SER A 102 13.52 1.50 12.60
N LYS A 103 12.48 1.45 11.75
CA LYS A 103 12.53 0.69 10.50
C LYS A 103 13.59 1.23 9.55
N LEU A 104 13.68 2.56 9.41
CA LEU A 104 14.69 3.23 8.59
C LEU A 104 16.10 3.01 9.15
N ALA A 105 16.28 3.13 10.47
CA ALA A 105 17.55 2.85 11.13
C ALA A 105 18.04 1.41 10.89
N GLN A 106 17.14 0.43 11.03
CA GLN A 106 17.47 -0.97 10.74
C GLN A 106 17.82 -1.17 9.26
N ARG A 107 17.05 -0.57 8.34
CA ARG A 107 17.34 -0.61 6.90
C ARG A 107 18.74 -0.05 6.61
N TYR A 108 19.08 1.12 7.14
CA TYR A 108 20.40 1.73 6.94
C TYR A 108 21.54 0.93 7.58
N LYS A 109 21.33 0.34 8.77
CA LYS A 109 22.30 -0.61 9.35
C LYS A 109 22.51 -1.82 8.44
N ASN A 110 21.45 -2.38 7.86
CA ASN A 110 21.53 -3.50 6.91
C ASN A 110 22.25 -3.12 5.60
N GLU A 111 22.17 -1.85 5.20
CA GLU A 111 22.94 -1.28 4.08
C GLU A 111 24.41 -0.93 4.46
N GLY A 112 24.84 -1.22 5.69
CA GLY A 112 26.21 -0.98 6.18
C GLY A 112 26.50 0.46 6.61
N LYS A 113 25.47 1.31 6.72
CA LYS A 113 25.62 2.71 7.14
C LYS A 113 25.76 2.83 8.65
N LYS A 114 26.47 3.87 9.10
CA LYS A 114 26.50 4.28 10.52
C LYS A 114 25.27 5.16 10.79
N VAL A 115 24.50 4.83 11.81
CA VAL A 115 23.23 5.49 12.15
C VAL A 115 23.29 6.04 13.56
N ILE A 116 22.80 7.27 13.73
CA ILE A 116 22.57 7.90 15.03
C ILE A 116 21.09 8.28 15.10
N LEU A 117 20.44 7.98 16.23
CA LEU A 117 19.04 8.33 16.48
C LEU A 117 18.96 9.54 17.41
N GLY A 118 18.28 10.60 16.96
CA GLY A 118 18.02 11.80 17.76
C GLY A 118 16.62 11.75 18.40
N ALA A 119 16.54 11.82 19.72
CA ALA A 119 15.28 11.87 20.46
C ALA A 119 14.69 13.29 20.46
N GLY A 120 14.10 13.70 19.33
CA GLY A 120 13.50 15.04 19.15
C GLY A 120 12.11 15.23 19.77
N ASP A 121 11.40 14.15 20.15
CA ASP A 121 10.09 14.21 20.81
C ASP A 121 10.27 14.37 22.33
N THR A 122 10.66 15.57 22.76
CA THR A 122 11.11 15.85 24.14
C THR A 122 10.01 15.91 25.19
N PHE A 123 8.74 15.98 24.76
CA PHE A 123 7.60 16.09 25.68
C PHE A 123 6.94 14.74 25.97
N ARG A 124 7.27 13.69 25.22
CA ARG A 124 6.72 12.35 25.39
C ARG A 124 7.80 11.39 25.88
N ALA A 125 7.96 11.28 27.19
CA ALA A 125 8.97 10.41 27.83
C ALA A 125 8.98 8.98 27.28
N ALA A 126 7.80 8.37 27.11
CA ALA A 126 7.67 7.03 26.54
C ALA A 126 8.19 6.91 25.09
N ALA A 127 8.15 7.99 24.30
CA ALA A 127 8.70 8.01 22.94
C ALA A 127 10.23 7.96 22.96
N ILE A 128 10.85 8.65 23.94
CA ILE A 128 12.31 8.60 24.16
C ILE A 128 12.71 7.19 24.56
N GLU A 129 12.05 6.60 25.57
CA GLU A 129 12.31 5.23 26.03
C GLU A 129 12.18 4.20 24.89
N GLN A 130 11.12 4.32 24.08
CA GLN A 130 10.90 3.44 22.93
C GLN A 130 12.03 3.56 21.90
N LEU A 131 12.46 4.79 21.58
CA LEU A 131 13.57 5.02 20.64
C LEU A 131 14.90 4.48 21.18
N THR A 132 15.16 4.65 22.48
CA THR A 132 16.36 4.11 23.15
C THR A 132 16.38 2.58 23.07
N GLN A 133 15.27 1.90 23.36
CA GLN A 133 15.18 0.44 23.24
C GLN A 133 15.42 -0.08 21.83
N TRP A 134 15.11 0.70 20.81
CA TRP A 134 15.35 0.33 19.41
C TRP A 134 16.78 0.63 18.97
N SER A 135 17.46 1.60 19.57
CA SER A 135 18.86 1.91 19.25
C SER A 135 19.85 0.79 19.61
N VAL A 136 19.51 -0.05 20.58
CA VAL A 136 20.36 -1.15 21.06
C VAL A 136 20.17 -2.47 20.30
N LYS A 137 19.21 -2.53 19.37
CA LYS A 137 18.99 -3.67 18.46
C LYS A 137 19.67 -3.41 17.12
#